data_AF-A0A966TJH2-F1
#
_entry.id   AF-A0A966TJH2-F1
#
_cell.length_a   1.000
_cell.length_b   1.000
_cell.length_c   1.000
_cell.angle_alpha   90.00
_cell.angle_beta   90.00
_cell.angle_gamma   90.00
#
_symmetry.space_group_name_H-M   'P 1'
#
loop_
_entity.id
_entity.type
_entity.pdbx_description
1 polymer ?
#
loop_
_entity_poly.entity_id
_entity_poly.type
_entity_poly.pdbx_seq_one_letter_code
_entity_poly.pdbx_strand_id
1 'polypeptide(L)' 'MAEGGKWIQEATSKNPGAFSKKAEEAGMTTAEYAAKVTANPDEYDPKTVKQANLAKTLTKLRKKKGK' A
#
# COMPACT_ATOMS: atom_id res chain seq x y z
N MET A 1 14.22 0.60 19.67
CA MET A 1 13.55 -0.24 18.65
C MET A 1 12.21 0.41 18.35
N ALA A 2 11.94 0.76 17.09
CA ALA A 2 10.84 1.66 16.71
C ALA A 2 9.45 1.01 16.89
N GLU A 3 8.65 1.52 17.82
CA GLU A 3 7.23 1.14 18.01
C GLU A 3 6.35 1.44 16.79
N GLY A 4 6.82 2.29 15.87
CA GLY A 4 6.11 2.63 14.62
C GLY A 4 6.02 1.52 13.57
N GLY A 5 6.64 0.34 13.78
CA GLY A 5 6.62 -0.77 12.82
C GLY A 5 5.55 -1.84 13.07
N LYS A 6 5.08 -2.01 14.32
CA LYS A 6 4.18 -3.11 14.70
C LYS A 6 2.82 -3.00 14.01
N TRP A 7 2.23 -1.79 13.97
CA TRP A 7 0.94 -1.56 13.30
C TRP A 7 1.01 -1.78 11.77
N ILE A 8 2.15 -1.47 11.15
CA ILE A 8 2.41 -1.70 9.72
C ILE A 8 2.54 -3.19 9.43
N GLN A 9 3.29 -3.89 10.29
CA GLN A 9 3.41 -5.35 10.21
C GLN A 9 2.04 -5.99 10.38
N GLU A 10 1.24 -5.63 11.38
CA GLU A 10 -0.12 -6.17 11.51
C GLU A 10 -1.02 -5.87 10.30
N ALA A 11 -0.95 -4.66 9.74
CA ALA A 11 -1.73 -4.29 8.57
C ALA A 11 -1.31 -5.06 7.30
N THR A 12 -0.03 -5.41 7.18
CA THR A 12 0.52 -6.11 6.00
C THR A 12 0.48 -7.64 6.17
N SER A 13 0.64 -8.15 7.39
CA SER A 13 0.71 -9.57 7.73
C SER A 13 -0.61 -10.31 7.53
N LYS A 14 -1.75 -9.61 7.55
CA LYS A 14 -3.06 -10.27 7.33
C LYS A 14 -3.21 -10.82 5.91
N ASN A 15 -2.54 -10.23 4.91
CA ASN A 15 -2.57 -10.67 3.52
C ASN A 15 -1.28 -10.22 2.79
N PRO A 16 -0.12 -10.85 3.09
CA PRO A 16 1.14 -10.47 2.47
C PRO A 16 1.05 -10.64 0.95
N GLY A 17 1.41 -9.60 0.19
CA GLY A 17 1.44 -9.67 -1.28
C GLY A 17 0.08 -9.61 -1.99
N ALA A 18 -1.06 -9.61 -1.29
CA ALA A 18 -2.37 -9.58 -1.96
C ALA A 18 -2.60 -8.29 -2.77
N PHE A 19 -2.11 -7.16 -2.27
CA PHE A 19 -2.14 -5.90 -3.02
C PHE A 19 -1.16 -5.90 -4.20
N SER A 20 0.00 -6.55 -4.04
CA SER A 20 0.98 -6.73 -5.11
C SER A 20 0.44 -7.59 -6.23
N LYS A 21 -0.27 -8.67 -5.90
CA LYS A 21 -0.92 -9.55 -6.88
C LYS A 21 -1.97 -8.79 -7.70
N LYS A 22 -2.82 -7.99 -7.05
CA LYS A 22 -3.78 -7.12 -7.76
C LYS A 22 -3.11 -6.10 -8.68
N ALA A 23 -1.97 -5.54 -8.25
CA ALA A 23 -1.20 -4.63 -9.08
C ALA A 23 -0.60 -5.36 -10.30
N GLU A 24 -0.05 -6.54 -10.09
CA GLU A 24 0.54 -7.39 -11.14
C GLU A 24 -0.51 -7.86 -12.16
N GLU A 25 -1.71 -8.24 -11.70
CA GLU A 25 -2.86 -8.55 -12.58
C GLU A 25 -3.30 -7.32 -13.39
N ALA A 26 -3.15 -6.11 -12.83
CA ALA A 26 -3.40 -4.86 -13.54
C ALA A 26 -2.22 -4.42 -14.44
N GLY A 27 -1.13 -5.19 -14.51
CA GLY A 27 0.08 -4.85 -15.26
C GLY A 27 0.83 -3.63 -14.71
N MET A 28 0.63 -3.29 -13.44
CA MET A 28 1.17 -2.10 -12.80
C MET A 28 2.09 -2.48 -11.64
N THR A 29 3.06 -1.61 -11.33
CA THR A 29 3.78 -1.76 -10.05
C THR A 29 2.85 -1.46 -8.87
N THR A 30 3.19 -1.98 -7.69
CA THR A 30 2.45 -1.67 -6.44
C THR A 30 2.31 -0.17 -6.17
N ALA A 31 3.33 0.62 -6.52
CA ALA A 31 3.31 2.07 -6.37
C ALA A 31 2.35 2.74 -7.36
N GLU A 32 2.37 2.32 -8.63
CA GLU A 32 1.46 2.83 -9.67
C GLU A 32 0.02 2.42 -9.40
N TYR A 33 -0.21 1.16 -9.02
CA TYR A 33 -1.53 0.69 -8.66
C TYR A 33 -2.07 1.43 -7.42
N ALA A 34 -1.23 1.68 -6.41
CA ALA A 34 -1.61 2.53 -5.29
C ALA A 34 -1.95 3.97 -5.73
N ALA A 35 -1.20 4.55 -6.66
CA ALA A 35 -1.50 5.88 -7.19
C ALA A 35 -2.86 5.89 -7.91
N LYS A 36 -3.10 4.93 -8.81
CA LYS A 36 -4.36 4.76 -9.55
C LYS A 36 -5.56 4.57 -8.62
N VAL A 37 -5.46 3.66 -7.66
CA VAL A 37 -6.54 3.39 -6.68
C VAL A 37 -6.83 4.63 -5.84
N THR A 38 -5.80 5.39 -5.43
CA THR A 38 -6.05 6.63 -4.68
C THR A 38 -6.56 7.78 -5.55
N ALA A 39 -6.36 7.71 -6.87
CA ALA A 39 -6.89 8.71 -7.81
C ALA A 39 -8.36 8.46 -8.15
N ASN A 40 -8.78 7.19 -8.20
CA ASN A 40 -10.15 6.78 -8.47
C ASN A 40 -10.72 5.91 -7.33
N PRO A 41 -10.84 6.43 -6.10
CA PRO A 41 -11.23 5.62 -4.94
C PRO A 41 -12.62 4.99 -5.07
N ASP A 42 -13.53 5.61 -5.83
CA ASP A 42 -14.90 5.14 -6.04
C ASP A 42 -14.99 3.89 -6.95
N GLU A 43 -13.97 3.62 -7.77
CA GLU A 43 -13.93 2.45 -8.67
C GLU A 43 -13.43 1.16 -8.00
N TYR A 44 -12.95 1.26 -6.76
CA TYR A 44 -12.30 0.15 -6.05
C TYR A 44 -12.95 -0.13 -4.71
N ASP A 45 -12.83 -1.39 -4.24
CA ASP A 45 -13.30 -1.75 -2.91
C ASP A 45 -12.64 -0.88 -1.82
N PRO A 46 -13.36 -0.54 -0.75
CA PRO A 46 -12.80 0.23 0.36
C PRO A 46 -11.57 -0.45 1.00
N LYS A 47 -11.48 -1.79 0.91
CA LYS A 47 -10.30 -2.55 1.33
C LYS A 47 -9.08 -2.26 0.44
N THR A 48 -9.27 -2.21 -0.87
CA THR A 48 -8.22 -1.91 -1.86
C THR A 48 -7.75 -0.47 -1.71
N VAL A 49 -8.68 0.48 -1.48
CA VAL A 49 -8.36 1.89 -1.20
C VAL A 49 -7.54 2.03 0.09
N LYS A 50 -7.89 1.31 1.16
CA LYS A 50 -7.11 1.30 2.41
C LYS A 50 -5.69 0.75 2.19
N GLN A 51 -5.55 -0.33 1.42
CA GLN A 51 -4.24 -0.91 1.08
C GLN A 51 -3.38 0.06 0.25
N ALA A 52 -3.98 0.78 -0.70
CA ALA A 52 -3.28 1.79 -1.50
C ALA A 52 -2.78 2.96 -0.64
N ASN A 53 -3.61 3.45 0.29
CA ASN A 53 -3.22 4.51 1.21
C ASN A 53 -2.10 4.08 2.17
N LEU A 54 -2.14 2.83 2.65
CA LEU A 54 -1.04 2.24 3.40
C LEU A 54 0.24 2.23 2.56
N ALA A 55 0.20 1.71 1.33
CA ALA A 55 1.35 1.66 0.44
C ALA A 55 1.97 3.05 0.19
N LYS A 56 1.15 4.08 -0.07
CA LYS A 56 1.62 5.47 -0.18
C LYS A 56 2.30 5.96 1.11
N THR A 57 1.74 5.62 2.27
CA THR A 57 2.31 5.99 3.57
C THR A 57 3.66 5.32 3.80
N LEU A 58 3.78 4.04 3.48
CA LEU A 58 5.04 3.29 3.57
C LEU A 58 6.11 3.89 2.64
N THR A 59 5.76 4.24 1.41
CA THR A 59 6.67 4.91 0.47
C THR A 59 7.17 6.25 1.01
N LYS A 60 6.28 7.07 1.59
CA LYS A 60 6.66 8.34 2.23
C LYS A 60 7.60 8.11 3.43
N LEU A 61 7.31 7.14 4.29
CA LEU A 61 8.15 6.78 5.43
C LEU A 61 9.55 6.31 4.99
N ARG A 62 9.62 5.48 3.95
CA ARG A 62 10.89 5.02 3.35
C ARG A 62 11.69 6.19 2.79
N LYS A 63 11.03 7.11 2.06
CA LYS A 63 11.66 8.32 1.53
C LYS A 63 12.17 9.26 2.63
N LYS A 64 11.42 9.38 3.73
CA LYS A 64 11.84 10.17 4.91
C LYS A 64 13.01 9.54 5.66
N LYS A 65 13.11 8.20 5.69
CA LYS A 65 14.21 7.49 6.34
C LYS A 65 15.52 7.49 5.52
N GLY A 66 15.43 7.68 4.21
CA GLY A 66 16.58 7.74 3.30
C GLY A 66 17.16 9.15 3.11
N LYS A 67 16.66 10.16 3.82
CA LYS A 67 17.17 11.54 3.82
C LYS A 67 17.61 11.89 5.23
#